data_AF-A0A915YDV4-F1
#
_entry.id   AF-A0A915YDV4-F1
#
_cell.length_a   1.000
_cell.length_b   1.000
_cell.length_c   1.000
_cell.angle_alpha   90.00
_cell.angle_beta   90.00
_cell.angle_gamma   90.00
#
_symmetry.space_group_name_H-M   'P 1'
#
loop_
_entity.id
_entity.type
_entity.pdbx_description
1 polymer ?
#
loop_
_entity_poly.entity_id
_entity_poly.type
_entity_poly.pdbx_seq_one_letter_code
_entity_poly.pdbx_strand_id
1 'polypeptide(L)'
;MEIKYSFIIIWMVLSFFISTTTPLSAQKLQPYNKALIWRGFEHKWTYNHRINRIGSLVSMQKDQGYCIHYSATGLGSDSTFATTYYSYVEAPNVYFKETEVKILVNGNEGDLLTKAENIYLDLDEWMQNKAHYDVLVNGFEVKSMIKSDQLQLLQFLVEDPQYTKETQQIYLTANFNLVTNCRTLECELFKDKTAYELTLHLLILGFDEDVAEVRNSYTTRNYAWDTSVEVEELSKKLTISGQKDHYPAACLGIKGLGIVLNEEHWLLELNNYVTPLSYNPQNGQMDSHINMKVVAWNNGMENFSVAPFKAEFAKRKSGFAMLDTNPSLIQFSNAKIKHGKSTTSLYWKGQNKSAEAPEAESIKNISSNLNFN
;
A
#
# COMPACT_ATOMS: atom_id res chain seq x y z
N MET A 1 -56.57 31.70 -70.90
CA MET A 1 -56.67 30.60 -69.92
C MET A 1 -55.37 29.83 -70.03
N GLU A 2 -54.43 30.19 -69.16
CA GLU A 2 -53.08 29.62 -69.07
C GLU A 2 -53.14 28.26 -68.37
N ILE A 3 -52.36 27.27 -68.81
CA ILE A 3 -51.72 26.32 -67.90
C ILE A 3 -50.29 26.10 -68.38
N LYS A 4 -49.37 26.35 -67.44
CA LYS A 4 -47.92 26.43 -67.58
C LYS A 4 -47.25 25.05 -67.48
N TYR A 5 -46.10 24.96 -68.14
CA TYR A 5 -45.09 23.92 -67.98
C TYR A 5 -44.51 23.89 -66.56
N SER A 6 -44.23 22.71 -66.02
CA SER A 6 -43.29 22.52 -64.91
C SER A 6 -42.36 21.35 -65.20
N PHE A 7 -41.17 21.68 -65.69
CA PHE A 7 -39.97 20.86 -65.64
C PHE A 7 -39.42 20.93 -64.20
N ILE A 8 -39.34 19.79 -63.51
CA ILE A 8 -38.66 19.68 -62.21
C ILE A 8 -37.22 19.23 -62.49
N ILE A 9 -36.28 20.15 -62.32
CA ILE A 9 -34.84 19.89 -62.28
C ILE A 9 -34.49 19.52 -60.83
N ILE A 10 -34.17 18.25 -60.60
CA ILE A 10 -33.66 17.78 -59.30
C ILE A 10 -32.18 18.15 -59.21
N TRP A 11 -31.88 19.19 -58.42
CA TRP A 11 -30.52 19.53 -57.99
C TRP A 11 -30.13 18.58 -56.84
N MET A 12 -29.29 17.59 -57.14
CA MET A 12 -28.67 16.72 -56.14
C MET A 12 -27.44 17.45 -55.58
N VAL A 13 -27.59 18.15 -54.46
CA VAL A 13 -26.47 18.75 -53.72
C VAL A 13 -25.73 17.63 -53.00
N LEU A 14 -24.63 17.18 -53.60
CA LEU A 14 -23.67 16.25 -53.01
C LEU A 14 -22.84 17.02 -51.97
N SER A 15 -23.33 17.12 -50.74
CA SER A 15 -22.54 17.64 -49.61
C SER A 15 -21.47 16.61 -49.24
N PHE A 16 -20.28 16.78 -49.81
CA PHE A 16 -19.05 16.17 -49.32
C PHE A 16 -18.80 16.65 -47.88
N PHE A 17 -19.22 15.87 -46.89
CA PHE A 17 -18.69 15.95 -45.54
C PHE A 17 -17.25 15.45 -45.58
N ILE A 18 -16.32 16.38 -45.84
CA ILE A 18 -14.90 16.16 -45.56
C ILE A 18 -14.79 16.13 -44.04
N SER A 19 -14.93 14.94 -43.47
CA SER A 19 -14.57 14.65 -42.09
C SER A 19 -13.08 14.92 -41.95
N THR A 20 -12.72 16.14 -41.53
CA THR A 20 -11.38 16.47 -41.09
C THR A 20 -11.11 15.64 -39.84
N THR A 21 -10.53 14.46 -40.02
CA THR A 21 -9.92 13.69 -38.95
C THR A 21 -8.73 14.51 -38.48
N THR A 22 -8.96 15.42 -37.53
CA THR A 22 -7.87 16.01 -36.77
C THR A 22 -7.13 14.83 -36.13
N PRO A 23 -5.84 14.63 -36.43
CA PRO A 23 -5.08 13.61 -35.73
C PRO A 23 -5.16 13.96 -34.24
N LEU A 24 -5.73 13.05 -33.46
CA LEU A 24 -5.81 13.15 -32.01
C LEU A 24 -4.37 13.32 -31.52
N SER A 25 -3.94 14.55 -31.27
CA SER A 25 -2.63 14.83 -30.73
C SER A 25 -2.55 14.08 -29.41
N ALA A 26 -1.63 13.12 -29.31
CA ALA A 26 -1.44 12.35 -28.09
C ALA A 26 -1.24 13.34 -26.95
N GLN A 27 -2.21 13.43 -26.03
CA GLN A 27 -2.17 14.34 -24.90
C GLN A 27 -0.86 14.10 -24.15
N LYS A 28 -0.04 15.15 -24.03
CA LYS A 28 1.21 15.06 -23.28
C LYS A 28 0.88 14.81 -21.81
N LEU A 29 1.16 13.60 -21.35
CA LEU A 29 1.02 13.21 -19.94
C LEU A 29 1.79 14.16 -19.03
N GLN A 30 1.13 14.67 -18.01
CA GLN A 30 1.75 15.47 -16.96
C GLN A 30 2.23 14.56 -15.82
N PRO A 31 3.15 15.03 -14.95
CA PRO A 31 3.62 14.25 -13.81
C PRO A 31 2.49 13.79 -12.88
N TYR A 32 1.46 14.62 -12.67
CA TYR A 32 0.29 14.29 -11.85
C TYR A 32 -0.65 13.24 -12.48
N ASN A 33 -0.40 12.82 -13.73
CA ASN A 33 -1.11 11.70 -14.37
C ASN A 33 -0.35 10.38 -14.24
N LYS A 34 0.72 10.38 -13.45
CA LYS A 34 1.60 9.23 -13.23
C LYS A 34 1.66 8.92 -11.75
N ALA A 35 1.63 7.64 -11.40
CA ALA A 35 1.75 7.22 -10.00
C ALA A 35 2.48 5.89 -9.88
N LEU A 36 3.13 5.71 -8.73
CA LEU A 36 3.40 4.40 -8.17
C LEU A 36 2.31 4.10 -7.15
N ILE A 37 1.73 2.91 -7.26
CA ILE A 37 0.72 2.38 -6.34
C ILE A 37 1.35 1.23 -5.58
N TRP A 38 1.47 1.38 -4.27
CA TRP A 38 1.94 0.34 -3.36
C TRP A 38 0.98 -0.84 -3.32
N ARG A 39 1.52 -2.05 -3.39
CA ARG A 39 0.77 -3.31 -3.35
C ARG A 39 1.19 -4.21 -2.20
N GLY A 40 1.90 -3.66 -1.23
CA GLY A 40 2.40 -4.42 -0.10
C GLY A 40 3.88 -4.73 -0.14
N PHE A 41 4.29 -5.59 0.77
CA PHE A 41 5.68 -5.85 1.09
C PHE A 41 5.93 -7.26 1.63
N GLU A 42 7.20 -7.65 1.58
CA GLU A 42 7.80 -8.75 2.32
C GLU A 42 8.89 -8.18 3.22
N HIS A 43 8.98 -8.70 4.43
CA HIS A 43 9.99 -8.33 5.42
C HIS A 43 10.45 -9.58 6.15
N LYS A 44 11.76 -9.81 6.22
CA LYS A 44 12.34 -10.92 6.95
C LYS A 44 13.67 -10.58 7.61
N TRP A 45 13.76 -10.82 8.90
CA TRP A 45 15.01 -10.83 9.65
C TRP A 45 15.66 -12.23 9.66
N THR A 46 16.90 -12.35 10.11
CA THR A 46 17.55 -13.68 10.21
C THR A 46 17.19 -14.42 11.50
N TYR A 47 16.75 -13.69 12.53
CA TYR A 47 16.09 -14.22 13.73
C TYR A 47 14.96 -13.29 14.17
N ASN A 48 14.21 -13.68 15.21
CA ASN A 48 13.02 -12.95 15.61
C ASN A 48 13.33 -11.81 16.59
N HIS A 49 12.57 -10.71 16.48
CA HIS A 49 12.83 -9.47 17.20
C HIS A 49 11.59 -8.82 17.76
N ARG A 50 11.84 -7.88 18.69
CA ARG A 50 10.92 -6.80 19.03
C ARG A 50 10.97 -5.73 17.94
N ILE A 51 9.84 -5.13 17.62
CA ILE A 51 9.72 -4.13 16.55
C ILE A 51 10.22 -2.79 17.08
N ASN A 52 11.24 -2.23 16.45
CA ASN A 52 11.66 -0.84 16.68
C ASN A 52 11.19 0.04 15.52
N ARG A 53 11.35 -0.43 14.27
CA ARG A 53 10.84 0.22 13.07
C ARG A 53 10.53 -0.80 11.99
N ILE A 54 9.38 -0.68 11.34
CA ILE A 54 8.99 -1.51 10.20
C ILE A 54 8.11 -0.71 9.25
N GLY A 55 8.29 -0.90 7.95
CA GLY A 55 7.48 -0.21 6.96
C GLY A 55 7.96 -0.42 5.54
N SER A 56 7.14 -0.02 4.60
CA SER A 56 7.40 -0.10 3.17
C SER A 56 6.50 0.90 2.45
N LEU A 57 7.05 1.61 1.48
CA LEU A 57 6.28 2.55 0.65
C LEU A 57 6.88 2.70 -0.75
N VAL A 58 6.08 3.29 -1.62
CA VAL A 58 6.54 3.82 -2.91
C VAL A 58 6.18 5.29 -3.04
N SER A 59 6.98 6.03 -3.80
CA SER A 59 6.74 7.45 -4.04
C SER A 59 7.24 7.86 -5.42
N MET A 60 6.49 8.75 -6.06
CA MET A 60 6.85 9.45 -7.29
C MET A 60 7.25 10.89 -6.95
N GLN A 61 8.54 11.20 -7.06
CA GLN A 61 9.08 12.54 -6.80
C GLN A 61 9.76 13.07 -8.06
N LYS A 62 9.28 14.21 -8.59
CA LYS A 62 9.88 14.86 -9.77
C LYS A 62 10.08 13.89 -10.95
N ASP A 63 9.03 13.13 -11.28
CA ASP A 63 9.04 12.05 -12.30
C ASP A 63 9.99 10.87 -12.03
N GLN A 64 10.58 10.78 -10.83
CA GLN A 64 11.41 9.67 -10.42
C GLN A 64 10.67 8.79 -9.42
N GLY A 65 10.74 7.48 -9.64
CA GLY A 65 10.12 6.49 -8.78
C GLY A 65 11.08 5.96 -7.73
N TYR A 66 10.58 5.82 -6.51
CA TYR A 66 11.32 5.33 -5.36
C TYR A 66 10.57 4.17 -4.68
N CYS A 67 11.32 3.16 -4.26
CA CYS A 67 10.87 2.20 -3.25
C CYS A 67 11.68 2.44 -1.98
N ILE A 68 10.98 2.58 -0.86
CA ILE A 68 11.59 2.79 0.46
C ILE A 68 11.14 1.66 1.38
N HIS A 69 12.07 1.15 2.19
CA HIS A 69 11.80 0.11 3.17
C HIS A 69 12.43 0.47 4.51
N TYR A 70 11.69 0.23 5.58
CA TYR A 70 12.11 0.51 6.94
C TYR A 70 12.29 -0.78 7.74
N SER A 71 13.39 -0.85 8.48
CA SER A 71 13.69 -1.98 9.34
C SER A 71 14.65 -1.61 10.46
N ALA A 72 14.18 -1.71 11.70
CA ALA A 72 15.02 -1.69 12.89
C ALA A 72 14.45 -2.63 13.94
N THR A 73 15.37 -3.25 14.68
CA THR A 73 15.05 -4.13 15.80
C THR A 73 15.49 -3.49 17.13
N GLY A 74 15.23 -4.16 18.24
CA GLY A 74 15.67 -3.72 19.57
C GLY A 74 17.17 -3.91 19.84
N LEU A 75 17.48 -4.78 20.80
CA LEU A 75 18.84 -4.99 21.30
C LEU A 75 19.73 -5.73 20.29
N GLY A 76 19.17 -6.70 19.58
CA GLY A 76 19.88 -7.57 18.65
C GLY A 76 20.28 -6.87 17.36
N SER A 77 21.52 -7.07 16.89
CA SER A 77 21.88 -6.69 15.50
C SER A 77 21.34 -7.74 14.53
N ASP A 78 20.89 -7.33 13.35
CA ASP A 78 20.42 -8.26 12.33
C ASP A 78 20.46 -7.68 10.91
N SER A 79 20.45 -8.56 9.91
CA SER A 79 20.14 -8.21 8.53
C SER A 79 18.65 -8.40 8.25
N THR A 80 18.11 -7.53 7.40
CA THR A 80 16.75 -7.65 6.88
C THR A 80 16.82 -7.92 5.39
N PHE A 81 15.98 -8.83 4.90
CA PHE A 81 15.69 -9.01 3.49
C PHE A 81 14.26 -8.56 3.25
N ALA A 82 14.05 -7.75 2.21
CA ALA A 82 12.76 -7.15 1.96
C ALA A 82 12.46 -7.01 0.47
N THR A 83 11.16 -7.03 0.16
CA THR A 83 10.63 -6.75 -1.17
C THR A 83 9.48 -5.77 -1.07
N THR A 84 9.48 -4.70 -1.85
CA THR A 84 8.34 -3.79 -2.02
C THR A 84 7.67 -4.06 -3.35
N TYR A 85 6.34 -4.24 -3.36
CA TYR A 85 5.55 -4.51 -4.56
C TYR A 85 4.81 -3.24 -5.01
N TYR A 86 4.81 -2.98 -6.32
CA TYR A 86 4.20 -1.75 -6.85
C TYR A 86 3.59 -1.92 -8.24
N SER A 87 2.68 -1.02 -8.60
CA SER A 87 2.24 -0.78 -9.97
C SER A 87 2.62 0.64 -10.38
N TYR A 88 3.25 0.79 -11.54
CA TYR A 88 3.41 2.08 -12.19
C TYR A 88 2.25 2.31 -13.15
N VAL A 89 1.62 3.47 -13.06
CA VAL A 89 0.42 3.82 -13.83
C VAL A 89 0.65 5.14 -14.55
N GLU A 90 0.30 5.18 -15.84
CA GLU A 90 0.15 6.39 -16.64
C GLU A 90 -1.32 6.48 -17.10
N ALA A 91 -2.08 7.45 -16.61
CA ALA A 91 -3.52 7.59 -16.86
C ALA A 91 -3.88 9.06 -17.16
N PRO A 92 -4.06 9.47 -18.44
CA PRO A 92 -4.17 10.88 -18.85
C PRO A 92 -5.26 11.70 -18.18
N ASN A 93 -6.35 11.06 -17.75
CA ASN A 93 -7.53 11.70 -17.18
C ASN A 93 -7.69 11.43 -15.68
N VAL A 94 -6.73 10.73 -15.06
CA VAL A 94 -6.69 10.52 -13.62
C VAL A 94 -5.59 11.37 -13.02
N TYR A 95 -5.89 11.99 -11.90
CA TYR A 95 -5.03 12.91 -11.20
C TYR A 95 -4.56 12.26 -9.90
N PHE A 96 -3.25 12.28 -9.64
CA PHE A 96 -2.61 11.63 -8.50
C PHE A 96 -1.88 12.64 -7.63
N LYS A 97 -2.15 12.62 -6.32
CA LYS A 97 -1.46 13.45 -5.32
C LYS A 97 -0.97 12.60 -4.17
N GLU A 98 0.32 12.68 -3.86
CA GLU A 98 0.91 12.04 -2.67
C GLU A 98 0.83 12.98 -1.46
N THR A 99 0.57 12.41 -0.28
CA THR A 99 0.63 13.12 1.01
C THR A 99 0.99 12.16 2.14
N GLU A 100 1.18 12.67 3.36
CA GLU A 100 1.45 11.86 4.54
C GLU A 100 0.59 12.27 5.73
N VAL A 101 0.24 11.29 6.56
CA VAL A 101 -0.47 11.46 7.82
C VAL A 101 0.32 10.77 8.91
N LYS A 102 0.53 11.46 10.04
CA LYS A 102 1.22 10.91 11.20
C LYS A 102 0.25 10.75 12.36
N ILE A 103 0.23 9.56 12.93
CA ILE A 103 -0.64 9.20 14.06
C ILE A 103 0.25 8.74 15.20
N LEU A 104 0.27 9.51 16.29
CA LEU A 104 1.02 9.18 17.50
C LEU A 104 0.08 8.51 18.52
N VAL A 105 0.49 7.35 19.01
CA VAL A 105 -0.17 6.67 20.13
C VAL A 105 0.80 6.45 21.28
N ASN A 106 0.33 6.66 22.49
CA ASN A 106 1.10 6.47 23.71
C ASN A 106 0.20 5.99 24.83
N GLY A 107 0.71 5.07 25.65
CA GLY A 107 -0.05 4.48 26.75
C GLY A 107 0.78 3.45 27.50
N ASN A 108 0.11 2.52 28.18
CA ASN A 108 0.79 1.42 28.85
C ASN A 108 0.94 0.21 27.92
N GLU A 109 1.95 -0.61 28.19
CA GLU A 109 2.11 -1.89 27.49
C GLU A 109 0.94 -2.84 27.76
N GLY A 110 0.47 -3.51 26.71
CA GLY A 110 -0.67 -4.42 26.75
C GLY A 110 -2.04 -3.75 26.67
N ASP A 111 -2.13 -2.42 26.77
CA ASP A 111 -3.37 -1.68 26.52
C ASP A 111 -3.68 -1.63 25.02
N LEU A 112 -4.96 -1.63 24.67
CA LEU A 112 -5.41 -1.30 23.33
C LEU A 112 -5.29 0.21 23.12
N LEU A 113 -4.33 0.60 22.29
CA LEU A 113 -4.16 1.99 21.87
C LEU A 113 -4.91 2.21 20.55
N THR A 114 -5.95 3.03 20.59
CA THR A 114 -6.77 3.36 19.42
C THR A 114 -6.72 4.86 19.17
N LYS A 115 -6.50 5.25 17.92
CA LYS A 115 -6.54 6.64 17.48
C LYS A 115 -7.17 6.74 16.09
N ALA A 116 -8.11 7.66 15.94
CA ALA A 116 -8.63 8.09 14.66
C ALA A 116 -8.18 9.53 14.42
N GLU A 117 -7.50 9.77 13.30
CA GLU A 117 -7.13 11.11 12.85
C GLU A 117 -8.07 11.57 11.74
N ASN A 118 -8.59 12.77 11.91
CA ASN A 118 -9.50 13.43 10.98
C ASN A 118 -8.71 14.48 10.21
N ILE A 119 -8.50 14.27 8.91
CA ILE A 119 -7.58 15.08 8.11
C ILE A 119 -8.36 15.85 7.04
N TYR A 120 -8.04 17.14 6.92
CA TYR A 120 -8.42 17.98 5.80
C TYR A 120 -7.20 18.21 4.92
N LEU A 121 -7.30 17.84 3.64
CA LEU A 121 -6.21 17.92 2.68
C LEU A 121 -6.58 18.93 1.60
N ASP A 122 -5.74 19.96 1.45
CA ASP A 122 -5.84 20.91 0.36
C ASP A 122 -5.54 20.22 -0.96
N LEU A 123 -6.39 20.45 -1.97
CA LEU A 123 -6.17 19.94 -3.32
C LEU A 123 -5.47 20.98 -4.19
N ASP A 124 -4.53 20.50 -5.00
CA ASP A 124 -3.90 21.33 -6.03
C ASP A 124 -4.94 21.66 -7.11
N GLU A 125 -4.81 22.82 -7.77
CA GLU A 125 -5.82 23.33 -8.72
C GLU A 125 -6.25 22.31 -9.78
N TRP A 126 -5.31 21.49 -10.28
CA TRP A 126 -5.57 20.46 -11.30
C TRP A 126 -6.38 19.26 -10.79
N MET A 127 -6.47 19.06 -9.47
CA MET A 127 -7.22 17.98 -8.82
C MET A 127 -8.57 18.45 -8.28
N GLN A 128 -8.88 19.74 -8.29
CA GLN A 128 -10.14 20.26 -7.78
C GLN A 128 -11.32 19.96 -8.72
N ASN A 129 -12.55 19.98 -8.16
CA ASN A 129 -13.81 19.84 -8.87
C ASN A 129 -13.96 18.57 -9.72
N LYS A 130 -13.32 17.47 -9.31
CA LYS A 130 -13.52 16.16 -9.92
C LYS A 130 -14.82 15.54 -9.41
N ALA A 131 -15.44 14.70 -10.22
CA ALA A 131 -16.67 14.01 -9.84
C ALA A 131 -16.44 13.02 -8.68
N HIS A 132 -15.27 12.38 -8.68
CA HIS A 132 -14.92 11.34 -7.72
C HIS A 132 -13.52 11.53 -7.15
N TYR A 133 -13.38 11.09 -5.90
CA TYR A 133 -12.14 11.03 -5.16
C TYR A 133 -12.02 9.70 -4.44
N ASP A 134 -10.81 9.13 -4.44
CA ASP A 134 -10.47 7.95 -3.64
C ASP A 134 -9.08 8.13 -3.03
N VAL A 135 -8.76 7.37 -1.99
CA VAL A 135 -7.48 7.41 -1.29
C VAL A 135 -6.98 5.99 -1.04
N LEU A 136 -5.73 5.74 -1.40
CA LEU A 136 -5.03 4.50 -1.11
C LEU A 136 -3.92 4.76 -0.09
N VAL A 137 -3.55 3.72 0.64
CA VAL A 137 -2.27 3.68 1.35
C VAL A 137 -1.19 3.35 0.33
N ASN A 138 -0.33 4.32 0.06
CA ASN A 138 0.87 4.18 -0.78
C ASN A 138 2.11 3.72 0.00
N GLY A 139 1.87 3.21 1.20
CA GLY A 139 2.86 2.65 2.10
C GLY A 139 2.71 3.17 3.52
N PHE A 140 3.48 2.61 4.42
CA PHE A 140 3.43 2.97 5.82
C PHE A 140 4.79 2.82 6.50
N GLU A 141 4.89 3.42 7.67
CA GLU A 141 5.98 3.27 8.61
C GLU A 141 5.40 3.20 10.02
N VAL A 142 5.77 2.19 10.79
CA VAL A 142 5.56 2.15 12.24
C VAL A 142 6.91 2.21 12.91
N LYS A 143 7.12 3.18 13.80
CA LYS A 143 8.35 3.32 14.58
C LYS A 143 8.07 3.54 16.06
N SER A 144 8.91 2.95 16.90
CA SER A 144 8.88 3.23 18.33
C SER A 144 9.54 4.57 18.62
N MET A 145 8.93 5.33 19.52
CA MET A 145 9.45 6.61 19.99
C MET A 145 10.29 6.47 21.26
N ILE A 146 10.26 5.30 21.90
CA ILE A 146 10.94 5.07 23.19
C ILE A 146 11.76 3.78 23.22
N LYS A 147 11.15 2.63 22.91
CA LYS A 147 11.77 1.31 22.99
C LYS A 147 11.04 0.29 22.13
N SER A 148 11.76 -0.72 21.65
CA SER A 148 11.16 -1.80 20.88
C SER A 148 10.33 -2.73 21.75
N ASP A 149 9.14 -3.11 21.28
CA ASP A 149 8.21 -4.02 21.95
C ASP A 149 7.84 -5.22 21.06
N GLN A 150 7.28 -6.26 21.67
CA GLN A 150 6.66 -7.37 20.96
C GLN A 150 5.29 -6.93 20.45
N LEU A 151 4.92 -7.41 19.27
CA LEU A 151 3.66 -7.07 18.63
C LEU A 151 2.56 -8.03 19.08
N GLN A 152 1.36 -7.52 19.35
CA GLN A 152 0.15 -8.32 19.49
C GLN A 152 -0.94 -7.87 18.51
N LEU A 153 -1.13 -6.56 18.33
CA LEU A 153 -2.07 -5.97 17.39
C LEU A 153 -1.38 -4.84 16.64
N LEU A 154 -1.47 -4.85 15.31
CA LEU A 154 -1.19 -3.70 14.45
C LEU A 154 -2.29 -3.66 13.39
N GLN A 155 -3.07 -2.59 13.38
CA GLN A 155 -4.09 -2.39 12.36
C GLN A 155 -4.18 -0.93 11.99
N PHE A 156 -4.23 -0.66 10.69
CA PHE A 156 -4.59 0.65 10.19
C PHE A 156 -5.51 0.56 8.99
N LEU A 157 -6.34 1.58 8.82
CA LEU A 157 -7.28 1.69 7.71
C LEU A 157 -7.52 3.16 7.39
N VAL A 158 -7.52 3.50 6.11
CA VAL A 158 -7.97 4.80 5.62
C VAL A 158 -9.36 4.66 5.03
N GLU A 159 -10.27 5.49 5.51
CA GLU A 159 -11.67 5.52 5.06
C GLU A 159 -11.83 6.26 3.72
N ASP A 160 -12.99 6.07 3.09
CA ASP A 160 -13.30 6.75 1.83
C ASP A 160 -13.37 8.27 2.04
N PRO A 161 -12.73 9.08 1.16
CA PRO A 161 -12.69 10.53 1.30
C PRO A 161 -14.05 11.18 0.98
N GLN A 162 -14.26 12.38 1.52
CA GLN A 162 -15.34 13.28 1.14
C GLN A 162 -14.77 14.59 0.61
N TYR A 163 -15.24 15.05 -0.55
CA TYR A 163 -14.82 16.32 -1.12
C TYR A 163 -15.77 17.46 -0.72
N THR A 164 -15.21 18.53 -0.18
CA THR A 164 -15.94 19.74 0.20
C THR A 164 -15.71 20.82 -0.85
N LYS A 165 -16.75 21.17 -1.63
CA LYS A 165 -16.63 22.12 -2.74
C LYS A 165 -16.31 23.54 -2.27
N GLU A 166 -16.83 23.93 -1.12
CA GLU A 166 -16.69 25.28 -0.55
C GLU A 166 -15.24 25.59 -0.15
N THR A 167 -14.54 24.60 0.41
CA THR A 167 -13.15 24.72 0.85
C THR A 167 -12.14 24.12 -0.12
N GLN A 168 -12.61 23.42 -1.16
CA GLN A 168 -11.77 22.69 -2.14
C GLN A 168 -10.84 21.65 -1.50
N GLN A 169 -11.28 21.06 -0.40
CA GLN A 169 -10.52 20.08 0.39
C GLN A 169 -11.12 18.69 0.32
N ILE A 170 -10.28 17.69 0.53
CA ILE A 170 -10.71 16.34 0.90
C ILE A 170 -10.67 16.20 2.41
N TYR A 171 -11.78 15.73 2.97
CA TYR A 171 -11.87 15.21 4.32
C TYR A 171 -11.73 13.68 4.30
N LEU A 172 -10.91 13.12 5.19
CA LEU A 172 -10.81 11.67 5.39
C LEU A 172 -10.47 11.33 6.84
N THR A 173 -10.74 10.08 7.20
CA THR A 173 -10.39 9.52 8.52
C THR A 173 -9.37 8.39 8.35
N ALA A 174 -8.29 8.46 9.13
CA ALA A 174 -7.30 7.41 9.23
C ALA A 174 -7.33 6.79 10.63
N ASN A 175 -7.53 5.48 10.70
CA ASN A 175 -7.64 4.72 11.95
C ASN A 175 -6.35 3.96 12.22
N PHE A 176 -5.91 3.93 13.47
CA PHE A 176 -4.75 3.17 13.94
C PHE A 176 -5.07 2.49 15.28
N ASN A 177 -4.88 1.16 15.32
CA ASN A 177 -4.95 0.35 16.53
C ASN A 177 -3.61 -0.36 16.75
N LEU A 178 -3.11 -0.32 17.98
CA LEU A 178 -1.85 -0.94 18.37
C LEU A 178 -1.98 -1.59 19.75
N VAL A 179 -1.46 -2.81 19.87
CA VAL A 179 -1.15 -3.45 21.16
C VAL A 179 0.26 -3.99 21.07
N THR A 180 1.10 -3.50 21.96
CA THR A 180 2.52 -3.88 22.09
C THR A 180 2.83 -4.16 23.55
N ASN A 181 3.77 -5.07 23.81
CA ASN A 181 4.16 -5.43 25.17
C ASN A 181 5.62 -5.92 25.21
N CYS A 182 6.29 -5.79 26.35
CA CYS A 182 7.65 -6.25 26.57
C CYS A 182 7.72 -7.12 27.84
N ARG A 183 7.55 -8.45 27.69
CA ARG A 183 7.56 -9.40 28.83
C ARG A 183 8.86 -10.18 29.00
N THR A 184 9.99 -9.55 28.71
CA THR A 184 11.30 -10.22 28.67
C THR A 184 12.26 -9.59 29.66
N LEU A 185 13.34 -10.30 30.01
CA LEU A 185 14.39 -9.77 30.88
C LEU A 185 15.13 -8.57 30.27
N GLU A 186 15.00 -8.35 28.96
CA GLU A 186 15.58 -7.20 28.27
C GLU A 186 14.78 -5.90 28.49
N CYS A 187 13.60 -6.00 29.11
CA CYS A 187 12.69 -4.88 29.34
C CYS A 187 13.01 -4.24 30.69
N GLU A 188 12.98 -2.91 30.75
CA GLU A 188 13.18 -2.20 32.02
C GLU A 188 12.06 -2.56 33.01
N LEU A 189 12.43 -3.16 34.13
CA LEU A 189 11.52 -3.45 35.24
C LEU A 189 10.85 -2.13 35.68
N PHE A 190 9.52 -2.13 35.80
CA PHE A 190 8.68 -1.00 36.25
C PHE A 190 8.46 0.15 35.26
N LYS A 191 8.81 0.00 33.98
CA LYS A 191 8.44 0.98 32.92
C LYS A 191 7.56 0.34 31.86
N ASP A 192 6.29 0.19 32.19
CA ASP A 192 5.26 -0.39 31.32
C ASP A 192 4.66 0.70 30.40
N LYS A 193 5.51 1.40 29.64
CA LYS A 193 5.08 2.46 28.73
C LYS A 193 5.42 2.08 27.30
N THR A 194 4.49 2.36 26.40
CA THR A 194 4.67 2.19 24.97
C THR A 194 4.32 3.50 24.25
N ALA A 195 5.05 3.83 23.19
CA ALA A 195 4.81 5.00 22.35
C ALA A 195 5.29 4.74 20.92
N TYR A 196 4.38 4.85 19.96
CA TYR A 196 4.63 4.56 18.55
C TYR A 196 4.02 5.64 17.65
N GLU A 197 4.72 5.94 16.57
CA GLU A 197 4.23 6.76 15.47
C GLU A 197 3.94 5.85 14.27
N LEU A 198 2.74 5.96 13.73
CA LEU A 198 2.39 5.46 12.41
C LEU A 198 2.43 6.63 11.42
N THR A 199 3.29 6.54 10.41
CA THR A 199 3.21 7.39 9.21
C THR A 199 2.49 6.60 8.12
N LEU A 200 1.37 7.13 7.63
CA LEU A 200 0.69 6.63 6.45
C LEU A 200 1.05 7.52 5.27
N HIS A 201 1.63 6.94 4.23
CA HIS A 201 1.81 7.60 2.95
C HIS A 201 0.55 7.35 2.14
N LEU A 202 -0.11 8.41 1.69
CA LEU A 202 -1.39 8.34 1.01
C LEU A 202 -1.22 8.72 -0.46
N LEU A 203 -1.96 8.03 -1.33
CA LEU A 203 -2.13 8.41 -2.72
C LEU A 203 -3.60 8.77 -2.93
N ILE A 204 -3.85 10.04 -3.21
CA ILE A 204 -5.17 10.57 -3.56
C ILE A 204 -5.35 10.39 -5.07
N LEU A 205 -6.52 9.91 -5.47
CA LEU A 205 -6.97 9.82 -6.86
C LEU A 205 -8.13 10.78 -7.04
N GLY A 206 -8.09 11.61 -8.08
CA GLY A 206 -9.21 12.44 -8.51
C GLY A 206 -9.51 12.17 -9.99
N PHE A 207 -10.79 12.02 -10.34
CA PHE A 207 -11.21 11.74 -11.71
C PHE A 207 -12.69 12.08 -11.95
N ASP A 208 -13.03 12.32 -13.21
CA ASP A 208 -14.41 12.59 -13.63
C ASP A 208 -15.21 11.29 -13.82
N GLU A 209 -16.52 11.40 -14.02
CA GLU A 209 -17.39 10.25 -14.32
C GLU A 209 -16.85 9.45 -15.51
N ASP A 210 -17.03 8.12 -15.48
CA ASP A 210 -16.61 7.18 -16.52
C ASP A 210 -15.09 7.10 -16.81
N VAL A 211 -14.25 7.90 -16.16
CA VAL A 211 -12.79 7.90 -16.37
C VAL A 211 -12.11 6.75 -15.62
N ALA A 212 -12.52 6.53 -14.38
CA ALA A 212 -11.99 5.47 -13.53
C ALA A 212 -13.06 5.04 -12.53
N GLU A 213 -12.81 3.90 -11.88
CA GLU A 213 -13.64 3.40 -10.78
C GLU A 213 -12.74 2.70 -9.76
N VAL A 214 -13.09 2.83 -8.47
CA VAL A 214 -12.42 2.12 -7.39
C VAL A 214 -13.42 1.22 -6.66
N ARG A 215 -13.04 -0.05 -6.48
CA ARG A 215 -13.82 -1.06 -5.78
C ARG A 215 -12.99 -1.70 -4.68
N ASN A 216 -13.39 -1.46 -3.44
CA ASN A 216 -12.75 -2.03 -2.27
C ASN A 216 -13.21 -3.49 -2.08
N SER A 217 -12.28 -4.33 -1.63
CA SER A 217 -12.54 -5.70 -1.21
C SER A 217 -11.88 -5.93 0.15
N TYR A 218 -12.30 -7.00 0.83
CA TYR A 218 -11.73 -7.43 2.09
C TYR A 218 -11.34 -8.90 2.00
N THR A 219 -10.20 -9.26 2.60
CA THR A 219 -9.83 -10.66 2.76
C THR A 219 -9.07 -10.84 4.05
N THR A 220 -9.28 -12.01 4.66
CA THR A 220 -8.57 -12.46 5.85
C THR A 220 -7.90 -13.81 5.63
N ARG A 221 -6.86 -14.06 6.41
CA ARG A 221 -6.22 -15.36 6.61
C ARG A 221 -5.99 -15.54 8.10
N ASN A 222 -6.38 -16.69 8.63
CA ASN A 222 -6.10 -17.09 9.99
C ASN A 222 -5.38 -18.44 10.03
N TYR A 223 -4.47 -18.61 10.97
CA TYR A 223 -3.77 -19.88 11.18
C TYR A 223 -3.11 -19.91 12.57
N ALA A 224 -2.80 -21.11 13.02
CA ALA A 224 -2.01 -21.35 14.23
C ALA A 224 -0.69 -22.04 13.86
N TRP A 225 0.28 -21.96 14.76
CA TRP A 225 1.54 -22.69 14.68
C TRP A 225 1.93 -23.16 16.08
N ASP A 226 2.72 -24.23 16.15
CA ASP A 226 3.29 -24.72 17.41
C ASP A 226 4.79 -24.41 17.47
N THR A 227 5.58 -25.15 18.25
CA THR A 227 7.03 -24.97 18.36
C THR A 227 7.85 -25.95 17.51
N SER A 228 7.16 -26.83 16.76
CA SER A 228 7.72 -27.91 15.95
C SER A 228 7.44 -27.72 14.45
N VAL A 229 6.34 -27.06 14.10
CA VAL A 229 5.86 -26.85 12.73
C VAL A 229 5.96 -25.38 12.36
N GLU A 230 6.71 -25.10 11.30
CA GLU A 230 6.86 -23.76 10.75
C GLU A 230 5.61 -23.30 10.00
N VAL A 231 5.42 -21.98 9.93
CA VAL A 231 4.33 -21.38 9.15
C VAL A 231 4.65 -21.48 7.66
N GLU A 232 3.86 -22.26 6.94
CA GLU A 232 3.96 -22.37 5.48
C GLU A 232 3.51 -21.08 4.77
N GLU A 233 4.18 -20.80 3.65
CA GLU A 233 3.76 -19.76 2.73
C GLU A 233 2.60 -20.27 1.87
N LEU A 234 1.39 -19.77 2.15
CA LEU A 234 0.19 -20.08 1.38
C LEU A 234 -0.36 -18.79 0.80
N SER A 235 -0.21 -18.62 -0.52
CA SER A 235 -0.90 -17.56 -1.24
C SER A 235 -2.36 -17.95 -1.45
N LYS A 236 -3.27 -17.00 -1.21
CA LYS A 236 -4.71 -17.19 -1.43
C LYS A 236 -5.08 -16.55 -2.76
N LYS A 237 -5.88 -17.23 -3.58
CA LYS A 237 -6.47 -16.61 -4.77
C LYS A 237 -7.58 -15.65 -4.34
N LEU A 238 -7.61 -14.47 -4.95
CA LEU A 238 -8.62 -13.44 -4.74
C LEU A 238 -9.07 -12.92 -6.11
N THR A 239 -10.38 -12.94 -6.34
CA THR A 239 -11.00 -12.32 -7.51
C THR A 239 -11.83 -11.12 -7.03
N ILE A 240 -11.52 -9.93 -7.52
CA ILE A 240 -12.30 -8.71 -7.23
C ILE A 240 -13.10 -8.37 -8.49
N SER A 241 -14.41 -8.20 -8.34
CA SER A 241 -15.30 -7.80 -9.44
C SER A 241 -15.54 -6.30 -9.41
N GLY A 242 -15.27 -5.64 -10.52
CA GLY A 242 -15.57 -4.24 -10.76
C GLY A 242 -16.66 -4.06 -11.82
N GLN A 243 -16.70 -2.90 -12.49
CA GLN A 243 -17.66 -2.64 -13.57
C GLN A 243 -17.27 -3.36 -14.86
N LYS A 244 -18.28 -3.92 -15.50
CA LYS A 244 -18.21 -4.71 -16.73
C LYS A 244 -18.17 -3.82 -17.96
N ASP A 245 -17.49 -4.29 -19.01
CA ASP A 245 -17.51 -3.74 -20.37
C ASP A 245 -17.17 -2.25 -20.52
N HIS A 246 -16.57 -1.62 -19.49
CA HIS A 246 -16.34 -0.17 -19.47
C HIS A 246 -14.86 0.22 -19.40
N TYR A 247 -14.07 -0.54 -18.64
CA TYR A 247 -12.69 -0.19 -18.35
C TYR A 247 -11.70 -1.23 -18.92
N PRO A 248 -10.84 -0.87 -19.89
CA PRO A 248 -9.91 -1.80 -20.52
C PRO A 248 -8.67 -2.15 -19.68
N ALA A 249 -8.33 -1.34 -18.68
CA ALA A 249 -7.14 -1.53 -17.85
C ALA A 249 -7.47 -1.43 -16.37
N ALA A 250 -6.77 -2.19 -15.53
CA ALA A 250 -6.95 -2.14 -14.08
C ALA A 250 -5.68 -2.53 -13.31
N CYS A 251 -5.57 -2.06 -12.07
CA CYS A 251 -4.54 -2.49 -11.13
C CYS A 251 -5.11 -2.61 -9.71
N LEU A 252 -4.25 -2.97 -8.76
CA LEU A 252 -4.60 -3.14 -7.36
C LEU A 252 -3.78 -2.18 -6.50
N GLY A 253 -4.41 -1.64 -5.46
CA GLY A 253 -3.79 -0.93 -4.33
C GLY A 253 -4.29 -1.49 -3.00
N ILE A 254 -3.91 -0.86 -1.88
CA ILE A 254 -4.31 -1.26 -0.53
C ILE A 254 -4.81 -0.03 0.25
N LYS A 255 -5.87 -0.18 1.05
CA LYS A 255 -6.39 0.86 1.97
C LYS A 255 -6.02 0.65 3.44
N GLY A 256 -5.65 -0.57 3.79
CA GLY A 256 -5.36 -0.93 5.16
C GLY A 256 -4.95 -2.38 5.29
N LEU A 257 -4.32 -2.69 6.43
CA LEU A 257 -3.96 -4.03 6.83
C LEU A 257 -4.15 -4.19 8.34
N GLY A 258 -4.26 -5.44 8.76
CA GLY A 258 -4.46 -5.82 10.14
C GLY A 258 -3.70 -7.09 10.48
N ILE A 259 -3.13 -7.10 11.68
CA ILE A 259 -2.43 -8.23 12.28
C ILE A 259 -2.97 -8.33 13.70
N VAL A 260 -3.65 -9.44 14.00
CA VAL A 260 -4.12 -9.77 15.34
C VAL A 260 -3.49 -11.08 15.77
N LEU A 261 -2.76 -11.05 16.88
CA LEU A 261 -2.14 -12.22 17.48
C LEU A 261 -2.85 -12.56 18.79
N ASN A 262 -2.81 -13.84 19.16
CA ASN A 262 -3.42 -14.31 20.42
C ASN A 262 -2.77 -13.69 21.67
N GLU A 263 -1.52 -13.27 21.54
CA GLU A 263 -0.69 -12.66 22.59
C GLU A 263 0.49 -11.93 21.93
N GLU A 264 1.36 -11.34 22.73
CA GLU A 264 2.58 -10.72 22.22
C GLU A 264 3.58 -11.74 21.66
N HIS A 265 4.11 -11.46 20.47
CA HIS A 265 5.12 -12.26 19.78
C HIS A 265 6.32 -11.45 19.31
N TRP A 266 7.48 -12.10 19.29
CA TRP A 266 8.59 -11.64 18.46
C TRP A 266 8.24 -11.87 16.99
N LEU A 267 8.69 -10.96 16.14
CA LEU A 267 8.47 -11.02 14.71
C LEU A 267 9.76 -11.47 14.01
N LEU A 268 9.69 -12.47 13.14
CA LEU A 268 10.76 -12.90 12.25
C LEU A 268 10.50 -12.46 10.81
N GLU A 269 9.27 -12.66 10.35
CA GLU A 269 8.86 -12.39 8.97
C GLU A 269 7.44 -11.82 8.97
N LEU A 270 7.22 -10.77 8.17
CA LEU A 270 5.92 -10.16 7.92
C LEU A 270 5.77 -9.91 6.42
N ASN A 271 4.79 -10.59 5.82
CA ASN A 271 4.40 -10.40 4.43
C ASN A 271 2.95 -9.98 4.37
N ASN A 272 2.67 -8.92 3.63
CA ASN A 272 1.33 -8.51 3.27
C ASN A 272 1.42 -7.87 1.88
N TYR A 273 1.06 -8.61 0.83
CA TYR A 273 1.12 -8.10 -0.53
C TYR A 273 0.11 -8.75 -1.47
N VAL A 274 -0.21 -8.03 -2.53
CA VAL A 274 -1.15 -8.45 -3.58
C VAL A 274 -0.45 -8.48 -4.94
N THR A 275 -0.55 -9.61 -5.62
CA THR A 275 0.00 -9.84 -6.97
C THR A 275 -1.16 -10.04 -7.95
N PRO A 276 -1.48 -9.03 -8.79
CA PRO A 276 -2.37 -9.17 -9.94
C PRO A 276 -1.86 -10.27 -10.87
N LEU A 277 -2.79 -11.08 -11.36
CA LEU A 277 -2.54 -12.17 -12.31
C LEU A 277 -3.06 -11.81 -13.69
N SER A 278 -4.37 -11.52 -13.76
CA SER A 278 -5.06 -11.21 -15.00
C SER A 278 -6.27 -10.33 -14.74
N TYR A 279 -6.52 -9.41 -15.66
CA TYR A 279 -7.72 -8.59 -15.68
C TYR A 279 -8.53 -8.91 -16.93
N ASN A 280 -9.82 -9.17 -16.74
CA ASN A 280 -10.77 -9.39 -17.82
C ASN A 280 -11.69 -8.15 -17.92
N PRO A 281 -11.53 -7.32 -18.98
CA PRO A 281 -12.31 -6.10 -19.12
C PRO A 281 -13.78 -6.36 -19.46
N GLN A 282 -14.13 -7.49 -20.06
CA GLN A 282 -15.51 -7.82 -20.41
C GLN A 282 -16.35 -8.07 -19.15
N ASN A 283 -15.82 -8.81 -18.18
CA ASN A 283 -16.53 -9.09 -16.94
C ASN A 283 -16.08 -8.21 -15.75
N GLY A 284 -15.12 -7.30 -15.96
CA GLY A 284 -14.60 -6.39 -14.94
C GLY A 284 -13.85 -7.09 -13.80
N GLN A 285 -13.34 -8.31 -13.99
CA GLN A 285 -12.73 -9.10 -12.92
C GLN A 285 -11.21 -9.03 -12.92
N MET A 286 -10.63 -8.80 -11.74
CA MET A 286 -9.21 -8.92 -11.48
C MET A 286 -8.94 -10.17 -10.65
N ASP A 287 -8.24 -11.13 -11.24
CA ASP A 287 -7.67 -12.27 -10.52
C ASP A 287 -6.31 -11.90 -9.94
N SER A 288 -6.06 -12.34 -8.71
CA SER A 288 -4.84 -12.01 -7.98
C SER A 288 -4.47 -13.11 -6.98
N HIS A 289 -3.20 -13.11 -6.57
CA HIS A 289 -2.75 -13.76 -5.36
C HIS A 289 -2.58 -12.73 -4.26
N ILE A 290 -3.05 -13.07 -3.06
CA ILE A 290 -2.71 -12.35 -1.84
C ILE A 290 -1.86 -13.22 -0.93
N ASN A 291 -0.80 -12.63 -0.39
CA ASN A 291 0.03 -13.24 0.63
C ASN A 291 -0.12 -12.42 1.91
N MET A 292 -0.51 -13.09 2.98
CA MET A 292 -0.58 -12.55 4.33
C MET A 292 0.12 -13.55 5.24
N LYS A 293 1.24 -13.18 5.84
CA LYS A 293 2.05 -14.08 6.67
C LYS A 293 2.75 -13.30 7.77
N VAL A 294 2.66 -13.82 8.98
CA VAL A 294 3.48 -13.53 10.16
C VAL A 294 4.17 -14.81 10.58
N VAL A 295 5.48 -14.73 10.78
CA VAL A 295 6.28 -15.81 11.35
C VAL A 295 6.91 -15.32 12.63
N ALA A 296 6.74 -16.08 13.71
CA ALA A 296 7.39 -15.79 14.98
C ALA A 296 8.75 -16.48 15.11
N TRP A 297 8.95 -17.65 14.49
CA TRP A 297 10.19 -18.42 14.55
C TRP A 297 10.34 -19.36 13.35
N ASN A 298 11.57 -19.75 13.01
CA ASN A 298 11.90 -20.81 12.05
C ASN A 298 13.03 -21.70 12.60
N ASN A 299 13.18 -22.91 12.07
CA ASN A 299 14.29 -23.78 12.40
C ASN A 299 15.62 -23.15 12.00
N GLY A 300 16.60 -23.26 12.90
CA GLY A 300 17.95 -22.76 12.65
C GLY A 300 18.15 -21.25 12.85
N MET A 301 17.11 -20.48 13.21
CA MET A 301 17.27 -19.02 13.45
C MET A 301 18.31 -18.70 14.54
N GLU A 302 18.50 -19.59 15.51
CA GLU A 302 19.52 -19.48 16.56
C GLU A 302 20.95 -19.67 16.02
N ASN A 303 21.11 -20.50 14.97
CA ASN A 303 22.42 -20.89 14.42
C ASN A 303 22.84 -20.06 13.20
N PHE A 304 21.87 -19.57 12.42
CA PHE A 304 22.09 -18.85 11.16
C PHE A 304 21.90 -17.33 11.28
N SER A 305 21.73 -16.82 12.51
CA SER A 305 21.63 -15.39 12.71
C SER A 305 22.93 -14.68 12.33
N VAL A 306 22.80 -13.44 11.87
CA VAL A 306 23.96 -12.57 11.55
C VAL A 306 24.81 -12.27 12.79
N ALA A 307 24.26 -12.48 13.99
CA ALA A 307 24.96 -12.38 15.26
C ALA A 307 24.61 -13.57 16.18
N PRO A 308 25.25 -14.73 16.02
CA PRO A 308 24.90 -15.98 16.72
C PRO A 308 24.86 -15.84 18.25
N PHE A 309 25.81 -15.10 18.83
CA PHE A 309 25.85 -14.82 20.28
C PHE A 309 24.70 -13.94 20.78
N LYS A 310 24.04 -13.18 19.89
CA LYS A 310 22.85 -12.38 20.22
C LYS A 310 21.55 -13.10 19.88
N ALA A 311 21.61 -14.20 19.15
CA ALA A 311 20.47 -15.08 18.87
C ALA A 311 20.05 -15.91 20.10
N GLU A 312 20.78 -15.84 21.21
CA GLU A 312 20.36 -16.44 22.49
C GLU A 312 19.00 -15.90 22.98
N PHE A 313 18.60 -14.72 22.51
CA PHE A 313 17.27 -14.14 22.78
C PHE A 313 16.18 -14.60 21.81
N ALA A 314 16.55 -15.34 20.75
CA ALA A 314 15.60 -15.88 19.81
C ALA A 314 14.74 -16.94 20.51
N LYS A 315 13.43 -16.85 20.32
CA LYS A 315 12.48 -17.69 21.07
C LYS A 315 11.47 -18.36 20.16
N ARG A 316 11.31 -19.66 20.34
CA ARG A 316 10.21 -20.42 19.74
C ARG A 316 9.00 -20.34 20.64
N LYS A 317 7.88 -19.91 20.08
CA LYS A 317 6.61 -19.81 20.78
C LYS A 317 5.50 -20.22 19.82
N SER A 318 4.59 -21.07 20.28
CA SER A 318 3.35 -21.39 19.58
C SER A 318 2.45 -20.16 19.55
N GLY A 319 1.58 -20.03 18.57
CA GLY A 319 0.69 -18.89 18.50
C GLY A 319 -0.40 -19.04 17.46
N PHE A 320 -1.17 -17.97 17.33
CA PHE A 320 -2.23 -17.83 16.35
C PHE A 320 -2.19 -16.41 15.79
N ALA A 321 -2.47 -16.29 14.49
CA ALA A 321 -2.61 -15.02 13.81
C ALA A 321 -3.92 -14.97 13.02
N MET A 322 -4.57 -13.82 13.06
CA MET A 322 -5.57 -13.37 12.10
C MET A 322 -5.01 -12.16 11.38
N LEU A 323 -4.87 -12.26 10.06
CA LEU A 323 -4.34 -11.24 9.20
C LEU A 323 -5.45 -10.75 8.27
N ASP A 324 -5.48 -9.47 8.00
CA ASP A 324 -6.38 -8.87 7.03
C ASP A 324 -5.67 -7.87 6.12
N THR A 325 -6.24 -7.71 4.92
CA THR A 325 -5.84 -6.71 3.94
C THR A 325 -7.10 -6.19 3.27
N ASN A 326 -7.12 -4.89 2.99
CA ASN A 326 -8.18 -4.20 2.28
C ASN A 326 -7.69 -3.81 0.87
N PRO A 327 -7.64 -4.75 -0.10
CA PRO A 327 -7.24 -4.43 -1.46
C PRO A 327 -8.32 -3.61 -2.18
N SER A 328 -7.88 -2.68 -3.03
CA SER A 328 -8.75 -1.87 -3.87
C SER A 328 -8.43 -2.13 -5.33
N LEU A 329 -9.43 -2.54 -6.10
CA LEU A 329 -9.38 -2.62 -7.56
C LEU A 329 -9.59 -1.23 -8.14
N ILE A 330 -8.68 -0.78 -8.99
CA ILE A 330 -8.75 0.51 -9.67
C ILE A 330 -8.82 0.23 -11.16
N GLN A 331 -9.94 0.60 -11.77
CA GLN A 331 -10.22 0.42 -13.19
C GLN A 331 -10.08 1.77 -13.91
N PHE A 332 -9.54 1.77 -15.12
CA PHE A 332 -9.24 2.97 -15.90
C PHE A 332 -9.79 2.84 -17.32
N SER A 333 -10.40 3.91 -17.82
CA SER A 333 -10.90 3.97 -19.21
C SER A 333 -9.73 4.07 -20.20
N ASN A 334 -8.63 4.67 -19.77
CA ASN A 334 -7.37 4.76 -20.49
C ASN A 334 -6.19 4.82 -19.52
N ALA A 335 -5.40 3.74 -19.44
CA ALA A 335 -4.16 3.72 -18.69
C ALA A 335 -3.16 2.73 -19.26
N LYS A 336 -1.87 3.01 -19.04
CA LYS A 336 -0.79 2.02 -19.15
C LYS A 336 -0.36 1.63 -17.75
N ILE A 337 -0.20 0.32 -17.52
CA ILE A 337 0.07 -0.23 -16.20
C ILE A 337 1.23 -1.21 -16.29
N LYS A 338 2.24 -1.03 -15.43
CA LYS A 338 3.39 -1.93 -15.30
C LYS A 338 3.54 -2.37 -13.86
N HIS A 339 3.50 -3.68 -13.62
CA HIS A 339 3.71 -4.24 -12.30
C HIS A 339 5.20 -4.50 -12.06
N GLY A 340 5.69 -4.16 -10.88
CA GLY A 340 7.07 -4.36 -10.49
C GLY A 340 7.23 -4.75 -9.03
N LYS A 341 8.47 -5.11 -8.69
CA LYS A 341 8.93 -5.32 -7.32
C LYS A 341 10.36 -4.86 -7.16
N SER A 342 10.71 -4.43 -5.97
CA SER A 342 12.05 -3.97 -5.62
C SER A 342 12.55 -4.73 -4.39
N THR A 343 13.62 -5.50 -4.55
CA THR A 343 14.30 -6.15 -3.43
C THR A 343 15.37 -5.23 -2.84
N THR A 344 15.52 -5.30 -1.52
CA THR A 344 16.56 -4.62 -0.76
C THR A 344 17.01 -5.47 0.44
N SER A 345 18.16 -5.11 1.00
CA SER A 345 18.66 -5.65 2.26
C SER A 345 19.19 -4.52 3.13
N LEU A 346 18.92 -4.60 4.43
CA LEU A 346 19.42 -3.65 5.43
C LEU A 346 20.26 -4.40 6.46
N TYR A 347 21.20 -3.70 7.10
CA TYR A 347 21.91 -4.22 8.26
C TYR A 347 21.75 -3.26 9.45
N TRP A 348 21.06 -3.75 10.47
CA TRP A 348 20.81 -3.03 11.71
C TRP A 348 21.83 -3.45 12.79
N LYS A 349 22.45 -2.47 13.43
CA LYS A 349 23.49 -2.72 14.46
C LYS A 349 22.93 -3.13 15.83
N GLY A 350 21.63 -3.00 16.07
CA GLY A 350 21.02 -3.31 17.36
C GLY A 350 21.30 -2.23 18.40
N GLN A 351 21.47 -2.67 19.65
CA GLN A 351 21.83 -1.85 20.81
C GLN A 351 20.78 -0.80 21.18
N ASN A 352 19.50 -1.05 20.87
CA ASN A 352 18.40 -0.10 21.13
C ASN A 352 18.68 1.30 20.57
N LYS A 353 19.39 1.38 19.44
CA LYS A 353 19.56 2.64 18.71
C LYS A 353 18.19 3.22 18.36
N SER A 354 18.16 4.54 18.20
CA SER A 354 16.97 5.25 17.73
C SER A 354 16.47 4.64 16.41
N ALA A 355 15.16 4.42 16.31
CA ALA A 355 14.49 4.02 15.07
C ALA A 355 14.85 4.91 13.87
N GLU A 356 15.21 6.17 14.13
CA GLU A 356 15.53 7.17 13.11
C GLU A 356 16.98 7.11 12.61
N ALA A 357 17.80 6.17 13.10
CA ALA A 357 19.15 6.02 12.62
C ALA A 357 19.17 5.70 11.09
N PRO A 358 20.11 6.26 10.31
CA PRO A 358 20.11 6.11 8.85
C PRO A 358 20.13 4.66 8.36
N GLU A 359 20.76 3.75 9.12
CA GLU A 359 20.78 2.32 8.78
C GLU A 359 19.41 1.61 8.89
N ALA A 360 18.38 2.26 9.44
CA ALA A 360 17.03 1.73 9.53
C ALA A 360 16.19 1.96 8.27
N GLU A 361 16.74 2.65 7.27
CA GLU A 361 16.05 3.01 6.02
C GLU A 361 16.87 2.58 4.81
N SER A 362 16.17 2.06 3.80
CA SER A 362 16.74 1.81 2.48
C SER A 362 15.89 2.51 1.42
N ILE A 363 16.51 3.40 0.66
CA ILE A 363 15.88 4.14 -0.45
C ILE A 363 16.48 3.63 -1.75
N LYS A 364 15.63 3.15 -2.68
CA LYS A 364 16.06 2.70 -4.00
C LYS A 364 15.31 3.43 -5.10
N ASN A 365 16.06 4.10 -5.97
CA ASN A 365 15.51 4.68 -7.19
C ASN A 365 15.23 3.55 -8.21
N ILE A 366 13.99 3.46 -8.68
CA ILE A 366 13.51 2.43 -9.61
C ILE A 366 13.09 3.02 -10.97
N SER A 367 13.42 4.28 -11.24
CA SER A 367 12.95 5.02 -12.42
C SER A 367 13.30 4.33 -13.75
N SER A 368 14.47 3.68 -13.83
CA SER A 368 14.87 2.91 -15.02
C SER A 368 13.92 1.75 -15.32
N ASN A 369 13.22 1.23 -14.31
CA ASN A 369 12.29 0.11 -14.43
C ASN A 369 10.88 0.57 -14.82
N LEU A 370 10.59 1.87 -14.89
CA LEU A 370 9.23 2.40 -15.10
C LEU A 370 8.86 2.61 -16.57
N ASN A 371 9.80 2.44 -17.51
CA ASN A 371 9.53 2.67 -18.93
C ASN A 371 8.61 1.60 -19.55
N PHE A 372 7.68 2.02 -20.40
CA PHE A 372 6.73 1.20 -21.20
C PHE A 372 7.26 0.82 -22.59
N ASN A 373 8.57 0.98 -22.83
CA ASN A 373 9.22 0.76 -24.13
C ASN A 373 8.78 -0.52 -24.85
#